data_AF-A0A7G6VTB6-F1
#
_entry.id   AF-A0A7G6VTB6-F1
#
_cell.length_a   1.000
_cell.length_b   1.000
_cell.length_c   1.000
_cell.angle_alpha   90.00
_cell.angle_beta   90.00
_cell.angle_gamma   90.00
#
_symmetry.space_group_name_H-M   'P 1'
#
loop_
_entity.id
_entity.type
_entity.pdbx_description
1 polymer ?
#
loop_
_entity_poly.entity_id
_entity_poly.type
_entity_poly.pdbx_seq_one_letter_code
_entity_poly.pdbx_strand_id
1 'polypeptide(L)'
;MTGPTTIQGESDPHGGIDWNDHASIHRRPEGNKSDMLRGFQVIRDGTFAEMIRFVAALPEDERQHLVIQKSGDRLFELGEIMNLARRDDMPRA
;
A
#
# COMPACT_ATOMS: atom_id res chain seq x y z
N MET A 1 16.77 -34.33 11.28
CA MET A 1 16.45 -33.02 11.90
C MET A 1 15.50 -32.31 10.95
N THR A 2 14.20 -32.43 11.21
CA THR A 2 13.13 -31.87 10.37
C THR A 2 12.83 -30.48 10.92
N GLY A 3 13.14 -29.43 10.17
CA GLY A 3 12.72 -28.07 10.49
C GLY A 3 12.09 -27.42 9.26
N PRO A 4 10.77 -27.49 9.09
CA PRO A 4 10.05 -26.66 8.15
C PRO A 4 9.41 -25.50 8.93
N THR A 5 9.80 -24.27 8.65
CA THR A 5 9.03 -23.06 8.97
C THR A 5 9.41 -22.07 7.88
N THR A 6 8.73 -22.14 6.74
CA THR A 6 7.58 -21.28 6.40
C THR A 6 7.94 -19.80 6.60
N ILE A 7 8.21 -19.15 5.46
CA ILE A 7 8.04 -17.72 5.16
C ILE A 7 8.26 -16.80 6.37
N GLN A 8 9.45 -16.19 6.46
CA GLN A 8 9.70 -15.00 7.28
C GLN A 8 8.80 -13.86 6.77
N GLY A 9 7.54 -13.85 7.24
CA GLY A 9 6.78 -12.64 7.48
C GLY A 9 7.24 -12.03 8.80
N GLU A 10 8.56 -11.88 8.97
CA GLU A 10 9.12 -11.08 10.06
C GLU A 10 8.79 -9.64 9.71
N SER A 11 7.59 -9.19 10.10
CA SER A 11 7.40 -7.79 10.42
C SER A 11 8.42 -7.48 11.50
N ASP A 12 9.39 -6.63 11.19
CA ASP A 12 10.46 -6.24 12.10
C ASP A 12 9.95 -6.07 13.54
N PRO A 13 10.58 -6.73 14.55
CA PRO A 13 10.21 -6.57 15.96
C PRO A 13 10.52 -5.17 16.52
N HIS A 14 10.89 -4.22 15.66
CA HIS A 14 11.25 -2.85 15.98
C HIS A 14 10.17 -1.81 15.66
N GLY A 15 8.90 -2.16 15.46
CA GLY A 15 7.79 -1.16 15.38
C GLY A 15 7.95 -0.07 14.30
N GLY A 16 8.90 -0.25 13.39
CA GLY A 16 9.18 0.61 12.25
C GLY A 16 8.28 0.19 11.09
N ILE A 17 7.97 1.14 10.22
CA ILE A 17 7.27 0.82 8.98
C ILE A 17 8.31 0.40 7.96
N ASP A 18 8.18 -0.79 7.38
CA ASP A 18 9.01 -1.21 6.26
C ASP A 18 8.66 -0.43 4.99
N TRP A 19 9.31 0.72 4.85
CA TRP A 19 9.14 1.66 3.74
C TRP A 19 9.63 1.10 2.40
N ASN A 20 10.63 0.22 2.43
CA ASN A 20 11.21 -0.43 1.23
C ASN A 20 10.49 -1.73 0.85
N ASP A 21 9.43 -2.09 1.58
CA ASP A 21 8.67 -3.29 1.27
C ASP A 21 7.83 -3.13 0.00
N HIS A 22 7.56 -4.26 -0.66
CA HIS A 22 6.80 -4.27 -1.89
C HIS A 22 5.34 -3.85 -1.65
N ALA A 23 4.88 -2.88 -2.44
CA ALA A 23 3.52 -2.37 -2.38
C ALA A 23 2.95 -2.10 -3.78
N SER A 24 1.63 -2.22 -3.89
CA SER A 24 0.88 -2.00 -5.12
C SER A 24 -0.26 -1.01 -4.88
N ILE A 25 -0.45 -0.05 -5.77
CA ILE A 25 -1.59 0.84 -5.79
C ILE A 25 -2.71 0.21 -6.60
N HIS A 26 -3.87 0.10 -5.98
CA HIS A 26 -5.10 -0.35 -6.62
C HIS A 26 -6.09 0.80 -6.65
N ARG A 27 -6.75 0.98 -7.80
CA ARG A 27 -7.91 1.88 -7.90
C ARG A 27 -9.16 1.13 -7.48
N ARG A 28 -9.89 1.65 -6.48
CA ARG A 28 -11.24 1.23 -6.14
C ARG A 28 -12.17 1.74 -7.25
N PRO A 29 -12.97 0.86 -7.88
CA PRO A 29 -13.91 1.30 -8.89
C PRO A 29 -14.96 2.21 -8.25
N GLU A 30 -15.10 3.43 -8.79
CA GLU A 30 -16.23 4.31 -8.47
C GLU A 30 -17.52 3.70 -9.01
N GLY A 31 -18.46 3.47 -8.11
CA GLY A 31 -19.89 3.27 -8.38
C GLY A 31 -20.29 2.64 -9.72
N ASN A 32 -20.31 1.32 -9.81
CA ASN A 32 -21.58 0.61 -10.06
C ASN A 32 -21.43 -0.89 -9.85
N LYS A 33 -22.35 -1.42 -9.04
CA LYS A 33 -22.67 -2.84 -8.95
C LYS A 33 -22.94 -3.38 -10.36
N SER A 34 -22.06 -4.23 -10.89
CA SER A 34 -22.42 -5.35 -11.81
C SER A 34 -21.18 -6.12 -12.30
N ASP A 35 -19.98 -5.55 -12.22
CA ASP A 35 -18.74 -6.25 -12.64
C ASP A 35 -17.84 -6.54 -11.43
N MET A 36 -18.39 -7.30 -10.48
CA MET A 36 -17.78 -7.54 -9.15
C MET A 36 -16.51 -8.40 -9.17
N LEU A 37 -15.91 -8.72 -10.33
CA LEU A 37 -14.82 -9.70 -10.41
C LEU A 37 -13.58 -9.26 -11.23
N ARG A 38 -13.57 -8.07 -11.86
CA ARG A 38 -12.43 -7.63 -12.71
C ARG A 38 -11.85 -6.23 -12.43
N GLY A 39 -12.36 -5.51 -11.43
CA GLY A 39 -12.17 -4.05 -11.36
C GLY A 39 -10.98 -3.51 -10.56
N PHE A 40 -10.15 -4.34 -9.90
CA PHE A 40 -8.96 -3.83 -9.22
C PHE A 40 -7.84 -3.60 -10.24
N GLN A 41 -7.87 -2.45 -10.90
CA GLN A 41 -6.78 -2.04 -11.76
C GLN A 41 -5.59 -1.67 -10.88
N VAL A 42 -4.51 -2.44 -11.02
CA VAL A 42 -3.19 -2.06 -10.48
C VAL A 42 -2.70 -0.89 -11.30
N ILE A 43 -2.58 0.27 -10.66
CA ILE A 43 -2.07 1.49 -11.29
C ILE A 43 -0.55 1.41 -11.39
N ARG A 44 0.08 0.93 -10.31
CA ARG A 44 1.53 0.86 -10.16
C ARG A 44 1.89 -0.08 -9.01
N ASP A 45 3.01 -0.76 -9.12
CA ASP A 45 3.71 -1.46 -8.06
C ASP A 45 5.10 -0.85 -7.85
N GLY A 46 5.66 -1.04 -6.64
CA GLY A 46 6.96 -0.51 -6.25
C GLY A 46 7.17 -0.61 -4.75
N THR A 47 7.96 0.30 -4.19
CA THR A 47 8.17 0.35 -2.73
C THR A 47 7.04 1.10 -2.03
N PHE A 48 6.74 0.72 -0.78
CA PHE A 48 5.68 1.34 0.01
C PHE A 48 5.86 2.87 0.14
N ALA A 49 7.08 3.35 0.36
CA ALA A 49 7.37 4.77 0.38
C ALA A 49 7.06 5.47 -0.95
N GLU A 50 7.42 4.87 -2.08
CA GLU A 50 7.12 5.44 -3.39
C GLU A 50 5.62 5.49 -3.64
N MET A 51 4.88 4.46 -3.26
CA MET A 51 3.42 4.43 -3.43
C MET A 51 2.76 5.53 -2.59
N ILE A 52 3.18 5.73 -1.34
CA ILE A 52 2.65 6.79 -0.47
C ILE A 52 2.93 8.16 -1.06
N ARG A 53 4.15 8.42 -1.55
CA ARG A 53 4.49 9.70 -2.21
C ARG A 53 3.66 9.93 -3.46
N PHE A 54 3.48 8.88 -4.27
CA PHE A 54 2.69 8.96 -5.49
C PHE A 54 1.25 9.34 -5.17
N VAL A 55 0.60 8.67 -4.21
CA VAL A 55 -0.77 8.98 -3.78
C VAL A 55 -0.86 10.39 -3.16
N ALA A 56 0.15 10.80 -2.39
CA ALA A 56 0.21 12.14 -1.80
C ALA A 56 0.39 13.26 -2.84
N ALA A 57 1.05 12.96 -3.97
CA ALA A 57 1.26 13.90 -5.08
C ALA A 57 0.03 14.04 -6.00
N LEU A 58 -0.94 13.12 -5.91
CA LEU A 58 -2.18 13.17 -6.69
C LEU A 58 -3.21 14.15 -6.09
N PRO A 59 -4.11 14.70 -6.92
CA PRO A 59 -5.22 15.52 -6.45
C PRO A 59 -6.18 14.70 -5.59
N GLU A 60 -6.88 15.37 -4.68
CA GLU A 60 -7.78 14.75 -3.67
C GLU A 60 -8.84 13.85 -4.29
N ASP A 61 -9.36 14.30 -5.44
CA ASP A 61 -10.40 13.62 -6.21
C ASP A 61 -9.94 12.27 -6.76
N GLU A 62 -8.68 12.13 -7.16
CA GLU A 62 -8.18 10.84 -7.65
C GLU A 62 -7.72 9.94 -6.51
N ARG A 63 -7.03 10.50 -5.51
CA ARG A 63 -6.45 9.71 -4.41
C ARG A 63 -7.50 9.09 -3.48
N GLN A 64 -8.72 9.64 -3.39
CA GLN A 64 -9.82 9.05 -2.60
C GLN A 64 -10.28 7.70 -3.15
N HIS A 65 -9.99 7.42 -4.42
CA HIS A 65 -10.28 6.13 -5.05
C HIS A 65 -9.07 5.20 -5.07
N LEU A 66 -7.96 5.55 -4.42
CA LEU A 66 -6.75 4.74 -4.41
C LEU A 66 -6.53 4.08 -3.06
N VAL A 67 -6.10 2.82 -3.10
CA VAL A 67 -5.66 2.06 -1.93
C VAL A 67 -4.28 1.47 -2.22
N ILE A 68 -3.45 1.36 -1.19
CA ILE A 68 -2.13 0.75 -1.29
C ILE A 68 -2.17 -0.61 -0.60
N GLN A 69 -1.80 -1.67 -1.31
CA GLN A 69 -1.61 -3.01 -0.75
C GLN A 69 -0.11 -3.24 -0.49
N LYS A 70 0.28 -3.43 0.77
CA LYS A 70 1.65 -3.77 1.20
C LYS A 70 1.78 -5.28 1.38
N SER A 71 2.86 -5.87 0.85
CA SER A 71 3.20 -7.30 0.86
C SER A 71 2.09 -8.26 0.38
N GLY A 72 1.02 -7.76 -0.24
CA GLY A 72 -0.16 -8.58 -0.60
C GLY A 72 -1.11 -8.89 0.56
N ASP A 73 -0.76 -8.58 1.81
CA ASP A 73 -1.56 -8.93 2.99
C ASP A 73 -2.29 -7.71 3.57
N ARG A 74 -1.65 -6.53 3.57
CA ARG A 74 -2.14 -5.35 4.28
C ARG A 74 -2.58 -4.25 3.33
N LEU A 75 -3.84 -3.85 3.41
CA LEU A 75 -4.39 -2.72 2.65
C LEU A 75 -4.37 -1.44 3.48
N PHE A 76 -3.93 -0.36 2.88
CA PHE A 76 -3.91 1.00 3.42
C PHE A 76 -4.85 1.87 2.58
N GLU A 77 -5.82 2.48 3.25
CA GLU A 77 -6.74 3.44 2.63
C GLU A 77 -6.15 4.85 2.64
N LEU A 78 -6.74 5.77 1.86
CA LEU A 78 -6.24 7.13 1.73
C LEU A 78 -5.94 7.82 3.07
N GLY A 79 -6.84 7.68 4.06
CA GLY A 79 -6.66 8.31 5.38
C GLY A 79 -5.35 7.87 6.06
N GLU A 80 -5.08 6.57 6.04
CA GLU A 80 -3.86 5.99 6.58
C GLU A 80 -2.64 6.42 5.77
N ILE A 81 -2.74 6.36 4.44
CA ILE A 81 -1.66 6.78 3.53
C ILE A 81 -1.25 8.22 3.78
N MET A 82 -2.21 9.13 3.93
CA MET A 82 -1.95 10.54 4.20
C MET A 82 -1.39 10.77 5.60
N ASN A 83 -1.79 9.97 6.59
CA ASN A 83 -1.19 10.00 7.91
C ASN A 83 0.27 9.53 7.88
N LEU A 84 0.56 8.48 7.12
CA LEU A 84 1.91 7.96 6.90
C LEU A 84 2.79 8.91 6.09
N ALA A 85 2.23 9.59 5.09
CA ALA A 85 2.94 10.61 4.31
C ALA A 85 3.40 11.82 5.16
N ARG A 86 2.75 12.04 6.31
CA ARG A 86 3.09 13.10 7.28
C ARG A 86 4.09 12.64 8.33
N ARG A 87 4.45 11.35 8.38
CA ARG A 87 5.39 10.82 9.37
C ARG A 87 6.80 11.30 9.02
N ASP A 88 7.51 11.84 10.02
CA ASP A 88 8.91 12.28 9.86
C ASP A 88 9.86 11.09 9.61
N ASP A 89 9.43 9.90 10.02
CA ASP A 89 10.09 8.61 9.80
C ASP A 89 10.04 8.14 8.34
N MET A 90 9.24 8.78 7.50
CA MET A 90 9.20 8.46 6.07
C MET A 90 10.54 8.87 5.44
N PRO A 91 11.21 7.97 4.69
CA PRO A 91 12.43 8.35 3.99
C PRO A 91 12.11 9.55 3.10
N ARG A 92 12.98 10.56 3.09
CA ARG A 92 13.01 11.62 2.08
C ARG A 92 14.07 11.18 1.07
N ALA A 93 13.70 11.13 -0.21
CA ALA A 93 14.68 10.83 -1.27
C ALA A 93 15.76 11.91 -1.31
#